data_AF-A0A7C5UYA4-F1
#
_entry.id   AF-A0A7C5UYA4-F1
#
_cell.length_a   1.000
_cell.length_b   1.000
_cell.length_c   1.000
_cell.angle_alpha   90.00
_cell.angle_beta   90.00
_cell.angle_gamma   90.00
#
_symmetry.space_group_name_H-M   'P 1'
#
loop_
_entity.id
_entity.type
_entity.pdbx_description
1 polymer ?
#
loop_
_entity_poly.entity_id
_entity_poly.type
_entity_poly.pdbx_seq_one_letter_code
_entity_poly.pdbx_strand_id
1 'polypeptide(L)'
;MDRKVGAMVKFRCLCDGQCCKKYWIPITHLDLLRLKIYGGIEVNENIVELKDRENYELDIYPPIVIGEKEYFLALTSRDDGRCIFLRDDGRCSVHEYKPLVRRFYPFVYYVKENGEIGIDVNEKAIGECPGLVMDGEPIDREIVENLKRVTYARREELKLWSETINEWNIVYSKKVSDLKIFLKFGLDKAEKHMKELVKKGIWIK
;
A
#
# COMPACT_ATOMS: atom_id res chain seq x y z
N MET A 1 -11.60 27.69 -5.11
CA MET A 1 -11.50 28.06 -3.68
C MET A 1 -10.19 27.48 -3.19
N ASP A 2 -9.17 28.33 -3.08
CA ASP A 2 -7.79 27.93 -2.83
C ASP A 2 -7.65 27.26 -1.45
N ARG A 3 -7.53 25.92 -1.44
CA ARG A 3 -7.05 25.20 -0.26
C ARG A 3 -5.61 25.63 -0.03
N LYS A 4 -5.39 26.39 1.04
CA LYS A 4 -4.05 26.81 1.48
C LYS A 4 -3.10 25.62 1.47
N VAL A 5 -1.96 25.83 0.82
CA VAL A 5 -0.87 24.88 0.66
C VAL A 5 -0.38 24.39 2.03
N GLY A 6 -0.42 23.07 2.24
CA GLY A 6 0.29 22.32 3.27
C GLY A 6 -0.41 22.29 4.63
N ALA A 7 -0.98 21.14 5.01
CA ALA A 7 -1.28 20.90 6.41
C ALA A 7 -0.04 21.17 7.26
N MET A 8 -0.25 21.91 8.34
CA MET A 8 0.81 22.44 9.17
C MET A 8 1.17 21.44 10.27
N VAL A 9 2.34 20.81 10.21
CA VAL A 9 2.70 19.69 11.08
C VAL A 9 4.20 19.44 11.26
N LYS A 10 4.56 18.99 12.47
CA LYS A 10 5.79 18.22 12.74
C LYS A 10 5.48 16.73 12.76
N PHE A 11 6.36 15.92 12.18
CA PHE A 11 6.19 14.47 12.16
C PHE A 11 7.48 13.70 12.44
N ARG A 12 7.36 12.68 13.32
CA ARG A 12 8.34 11.62 13.48
C ARG A 12 7.63 10.29 13.76
N CYS A 13 7.90 9.27 12.95
CA CYS A 13 7.40 7.93 13.23
C CYS A 13 7.99 7.39 14.55
N LEU A 14 7.13 7.08 15.53
CA LEU A 14 7.54 6.53 16.83
C LEU A 14 7.69 4.99 16.82
N CYS A 15 7.38 4.34 15.69
CA CYS A 15 7.42 2.87 15.55
C CYS A 15 6.59 2.13 16.63
N ASP A 16 5.47 2.72 17.04
CA ASP A 16 4.59 2.25 18.12
C ASP A 16 3.47 1.30 17.66
N GLY A 17 3.38 1.08 16.35
CA GLY A 17 2.45 0.15 15.74
C GLY A 17 0.99 0.60 15.70
N GLN A 18 0.66 1.87 16.01
CA GLN A 18 -0.74 2.33 15.99
C GLN A 18 -1.40 2.14 14.62
N CYS A 19 -0.67 2.43 13.54
CA CYS A 19 -1.14 2.18 12.19
C CYS A 19 -1.41 0.70 11.90
N CYS A 20 -0.69 -0.22 12.54
CA CYS A 20 -0.87 -1.66 12.38
C CYS A 20 -2.06 -2.20 13.19
N LYS A 21 -2.58 -1.43 14.16
CA LYS A 21 -3.75 -1.82 14.97
C LYS A 21 -5.07 -1.33 14.36
N LYS A 22 -5.02 -0.29 13.52
CA LYS A 22 -6.21 0.44 13.06
C LYS A 22 -6.58 0.20 11.60
N TYR A 23 -5.59 0.03 10.72
CA TYR A 23 -5.83 0.01 9.28
C TYR A 23 -5.57 -1.36 8.69
N TRP A 24 -6.52 -1.85 7.91
CA TRP A 24 -6.25 -2.91 6.95
C TRP A 24 -5.45 -2.33 5.77
N ILE A 25 -4.64 -3.16 5.12
CA ILE A 25 -3.61 -2.69 4.20
C ILE A 25 -3.83 -3.33 2.82
N PRO A 26 -4.40 -2.60 1.84
CA PRO A 26 -4.46 -3.09 0.47
C PRO A 26 -3.05 -3.19 -0.11
N ILE A 27 -2.78 -4.28 -0.83
CA ILE A 27 -1.47 -4.59 -1.38
C ILE A 27 -1.55 -5.00 -2.84
N THR A 28 -0.44 -4.81 -3.54
CA THR A 28 -0.24 -5.22 -4.93
C THR A 28 0.68 -6.44 -5.01
N HIS A 29 0.77 -7.04 -6.19
CA HIS A 29 1.76 -8.08 -6.52
C HIS A 29 3.21 -7.65 -6.22
N LEU A 30 3.56 -6.37 -6.41
CA LEU A 30 4.91 -5.88 -6.14
C LEU A 30 5.19 -5.72 -4.65
N ASP A 31 4.16 -5.41 -3.85
CA ASP A 31 4.28 -5.45 -2.38
C ASP A 31 4.53 -6.88 -1.88
N LEU A 32 3.87 -7.88 -2.46
CA LEU A 32 4.15 -9.31 -2.18
C LEU A 32 5.60 -9.67 -2.48
N LEU A 33 6.09 -9.22 -3.64
CA LEU A 33 7.46 -9.50 -4.05
C LEU A 33 8.47 -8.88 -3.07
N ARG A 34 8.24 -7.65 -2.58
CA ARG A 34 9.08 -7.03 -1.55
C ARG A 34 9.17 -7.87 -0.29
N LEU A 35 8.02 -8.36 0.21
CA LEU A 35 7.98 -9.22 1.39
C LEU A 35 8.82 -10.49 1.16
N LYS A 36 8.70 -11.09 -0.02
CA LYS A 36 9.47 -12.28 -0.43
C LYS A 36 10.97 -12.00 -0.50
N ILE A 37 11.41 -11.02 -1.29
CA ILE A 37 12.84 -10.84 -1.60
C ILE A 37 13.63 -10.11 -0.50
N TYR A 38 12.98 -9.22 0.26
CA TYR A 38 13.65 -8.45 1.32
C TYR A 38 13.39 -9.00 2.71
N GLY A 39 12.25 -9.67 2.92
CA GLY A 39 11.89 -10.27 4.19
C GLY A 39 12.11 -11.78 4.27
N GLY A 40 12.37 -12.45 3.15
CA GLY A 40 12.38 -13.92 3.10
C GLY A 40 11.01 -14.54 3.45
N ILE A 41 9.93 -13.76 3.32
CA ILE A 41 8.58 -14.17 3.72
C ILE A 41 7.98 -15.03 2.63
N GLU A 42 7.51 -16.22 3.01
CA GLU A 42 6.70 -17.04 2.12
C GLU A 42 5.31 -16.42 1.95
N VAL A 43 4.97 -16.07 0.72
CA VAL A 43 3.67 -15.47 0.39
C VAL A 43 2.63 -16.56 0.21
N ASN A 44 1.69 -16.63 1.14
CA ASN A 44 0.58 -17.59 1.15
C ASN A 44 -0.64 -16.98 1.88
N GLU A 45 -1.71 -17.77 1.99
CA GLU A 45 -2.98 -17.38 2.62
C GLU A 45 -2.90 -17.01 4.12
N ASN A 46 -1.78 -17.28 4.80
CA ASN A 46 -1.61 -16.85 6.19
C ASN A 46 -1.16 -15.40 6.31
N ILE A 47 -0.54 -14.84 5.26
CA ILE A 47 -0.01 -13.47 5.28
C ILE A 47 -0.87 -12.47 4.49
N VAL A 48 -1.77 -12.98 3.64
CA VAL A 48 -2.71 -12.18 2.87
C VAL A 48 -4.14 -12.70 3.02
N GLU A 49 -5.09 -11.78 2.87
CA GLU A 49 -6.51 -12.08 2.91
C GLU A 49 -7.24 -11.40 1.75
N LEU A 50 -8.41 -11.93 1.40
CA LEU A 50 -9.33 -11.32 0.45
C LEU A 50 -10.38 -10.51 1.21
N LYS A 51 -10.46 -9.22 0.92
CA LYS A 51 -11.53 -8.34 1.41
C LYS A 51 -12.62 -8.24 0.36
N ASP A 52 -13.83 -8.68 0.69
CA ASP A 52 -14.98 -8.61 -0.22
C ASP A 52 -15.24 -7.15 -0.63
N ARG A 53 -15.27 -6.89 -1.95
CA ARG A 53 -15.41 -5.55 -2.54
C ARG A 53 -16.65 -4.84 -2.00
N GLU A 54 -17.74 -5.55 -1.73
CA GLU A 54 -19.00 -4.95 -1.27
C GLU A 54 -18.86 -4.18 0.04
N ASN A 55 -17.84 -4.48 0.85
CA ASN A 55 -17.62 -3.85 2.14
C ASN A 55 -16.65 -2.65 2.09
N TYR A 56 -16.04 -2.37 0.93
CA TYR A 56 -14.97 -1.37 0.82
C TYR A 56 -15.01 -0.62 -0.51
N GLU A 57 -14.84 0.70 -0.45
CA GLU A 57 -14.68 1.53 -1.64
C GLU A 57 -13.20 1.90 -1.83
N LEU A 58 -12.58 1.34 -2.87
CA LEU A 58 -11.19 1.64 -3.26
C LEU A 58 -11.06 1.85 -4.77
N ASP A 59 -11.32 3.06 -5.24
CA ASP A 59 -11.29 3.37 -6.68
C ASP A 59 -9.93 3.16 -7.35
N ILE A 60 -8.84 3.29 -6.58
CA ILE A 60 -7.47 3.19 -7.10
C ILE A 60 -6.95 1.75 -7.22
N TYR A 61 -7.65 0.77 -6.63
CA TYR A 61 -7.31 -0.65 -6.73
C TYR A 61 -8.40 -1.35 -7.53
N PRO A 62 -8.12 -1.95 -8.69
CA PRO A 62 -9.13 -2.75 -9.37
C PRO A 62 -9.41 -4.03 -8.57
N PRO A 63 -10.68 -4.48 -8.53
CA PRO A 63 -11.05 -5.69 -7.84
C PRO A 63 -10.56 -6.94 -8.59
N ILE A 64 -10.16 -7.94 -7.80
CA ILE A 64 -9.78 -9.26 -8.26
C ILE A 64 -11.02 -10.12 -8.31
N VAL A 65 -11.31 -10.73 -9.45
CA VAL A 65 -12.39 -11.71 -9.56
C VAL A 65 -11.87 -13.09 -9.17
N ILE A 66 -12.49 -13.70 -8.17
CA ILE A 66 -12.22 -15.08 -7.75
C ILE A 66 -13.57 -15.80 -7.61
N GLY A 67 -13.83 -16.75 -8.51
CA GLY A 67 -15.17 -17.33 -8.65
C GLY A 67 -16.17 -16.29 -9.14
N GLU A 68 -17.31 -16.16 -8.45
CA GLU A 68 -18.39 -15.22 -8.80
C GLU A 68 -18.30 -13.89 -8.02
N LYS A 69 -17.24 -13.70 -7.24
CA LYS A 69 -17.08 -12.56 -6.33
C LYS A 69 -15.86 -11.72 -6.66
N GLU A 70 -15.92 -10.46 -6.21
CA GLU A 70 -14.88 -9.46 -6.36
C GLU A 70 -14.24 -9.12 -5.02
N TYR A 71 -12.91 -9.01 -5.03
CA TYR A 71 -12.13 -8.83 -3.80
C TYR A 71 -11.00 -7.83 -3.97
N PHE A 72 -10.56 -7.25 -2.86
CA PHE A 72 -9.24 -6.62 -2.75
C PHE A 72 -8.28 -7.55 -2.03
N LEU A 73 -7.02 -7.57 -2.49
CA LEU A 73 -5.95 -8.26 -1.76
C LEU A 73 -5.43 -7.36 -0.65
N ALA A 74 -5.38 -7.88 0.57
CA ALA A 74 -4.89 -7.17 1.74
C ALA A 74 -3.89 -8.01 2.53
N LEU A 75 -3.11 -7.37 3.40
CA LEU A 75 -2.38 -8.08 4.46
C LEU A 75 -3.35 -8.65 5.49
N THR A 76 -3.10 -9.88 5.94
CA THR A 76 -3.91 -10.53 6.98
C THR A 76 -3.90 -9.74 8.28
N SER A 77 -5.07 -9.65 8.89
CA SER A 77 -5.27 -9.23 10.28
C SER A 77 -5.32 -10.47 11.19
N ARG A 78 -4.68 -10.40 12.35
CA ARG A 78 -4.78 -11.40 13.40
C ARG A 78 -6.20 -11.40 13.98
N ASP A 79 -6.49 -12.40 14.80
CA ASP A 79 -7.80 -12.55 15.48
C ASP A 79 -8.17 -11.34 16.34
N ASP A 80 -7.18 -10.59 16.84
CA ASP A 80 -7.38 -9.36 17.62
C ASP A 80 -7.45 -8.08 16.75
N GLY A 81 -7.55 -8.24 15.43
CA GLY A 81 -7.64 -7.14 14.46
C GLY A 81 -6.31 -6.48 14.10
N ARG A 82 -5.19 -6.85 14.74
CA ARG A 82 -3.88 -6.25 14.46
C ARG A 82 -3.25 -6.86 13.21
N CYS A 83 -2.52 -6.07 12.42
CA CYS A 83 -1.78 -6.56 11.25
C CYS A 83 -0.83 -7.71 11.63
N ILE A 84 -0.76 -8.74 10.79
CA ILE A 84 0.08 -9.93 10.98
C ILE A 84 1.56 -9.61 11.28
N PHE A 85 2.08 -8.49 10.77
CA PHE A 85 3.47 -8.06 10.94
C PHE A 85 3.74 -7.18 12.18
N LEU A 86 2.76 -6.95 13.06
CA LEU A 86 2.97 -6.19 14.30
C LEU A 86 3.62 -7.07 15.37
N ARG A 87 4.85 -6.79 15.77
CA ARG A 87 5.52 -7.53 16.85
C ARG A 87 4.95 -7.15 18.22
N ASP A 88 5.21 -8.00 19.22
CA ASP A 88 4.74 -7.78 20.59
C ASP A 88 5.34 -6.55 21.25
N ASP A 89 6.54 -6.13 20.80
CA ASP A 89 7.19 -4.87 21.20
C ASP A 89 6.58 -3.62 20.53
N GLY A 90 5.51 -3.79 19.75
CA GLY A 90 4.82 -2.72 19.02
C GLY A 90 5.43 -2.36 17.67
N ARG A 91 6.58 -2.95 17.28
CA ARG A 91 7.26 -2.60 16.03
C ARG A 91 6.73 -3.40 14.85
N CYS A 92 6.70 -2.79 13.67
CA CYS A 92 6.38 -3.50 12.43
C CYS A 92 7.60 -4.30 11.96
N SER A 93 7.47 -5.63 11.84
CA SER A 93 8.59 -6.51 11.44
C SER A 93 9.09 -6.26 10.02
N VAL A 94 8.25 -5.68 9.16
CA VAL A 94 8.56 -5.39 7.75
C VAL A 94 8.74 -3.89 7.48
N HIS A 95 9.07 -3.09 8.51
CA HIS A 95 9.04 -1.62 8.42
C HIS A 95 9.90 -1.07 7.26
N GLU A 96 11.06 -1.67 6.99
CA GLU A 96 12.01 -1.22 5.96
C GLU A 96 11.54 -1.46 4.52
N TYR A 97 10.73 -2.49 4.29
CA TYR A 97 10.25 -2.91 2.97
C TYR A 97 8.71 -3.01 2.95
N LYS A 98 8.06 -2.20 3.79
CA LYS A 98 6.60 -2.18 3.92
C LYS A 98 5.93 -1.78 2.60
N PRO A 99 4.69 -2.26 2.35
CA PRO A 99 3.91 -1.87 1.19
C PRO A 99 3.90 -0.35 0.96
N LEU A 100 3.91 0.07 -0.31
CA LEU A 100 4.06 1.49 -0.62
C LEU A 100 2.95 2.36 -0.02
N VAL A 101 1.71 1.85 0.06
CA VAL A 101 0.59 2.57 0.69
C VAL A 101 0.91 2.96 2.14
N ARG A 102 1.62 2.11 2.88
CA ARG A 102 1.99 2.36 4.29
C ARG A 102 3.12 3.36 4.46
N ARG A 103 3.81 3.73 3.39
CA ARG A 103 4.87 4.74 3.44
C ARG A 103 4.31 6.16 3.46
N PHE A 104 3.06 6.32 3.06
CA PHE A 104 2.39 7.61 3.10
C PHE A 104 1.93 7.96 4.50
N TYR A 105 1.46 7.01 5.32
CA TYR A 105 0.95 7.31 6.65
C TYR A 105 1.98 8.06 7.52
N PRO A 106 1.61 9.20 8.15
CA PRO A 106 0.25 9.75 8.35
C PRO A 106 -0.20 10.77 7.28
N PHE A 107 0.44 10.81 6.13
CA PHE A 107 0.14 11.67 5.00
C PHE A 107 -0.67 10.95 3.92
N VAL A 108 -1.17 11.73 2.97
CA VAL A 108 -1.75 11.31 1.70
C VAL A 108 -1.15 12.13 0.56
N TYR A 109 -1.26 11.64 -0.66
CA TYR A 109 -0.95 12.42 -1.85
C TYR A 109 -2.20 12.65 -2.67
N TYR A 110 -2.19 13.72 -3.45
CA TYR A 110 -3.21 14.01 -4.47
C TYR A 110 -2.51 14.52 -5.73
N VAL A 111 -3.19 14.40 -6.87
CA VAL A 111 -2.69 14.91 -8.16
C VAL A 111 -3.53 16.12 -8.51
N LYS A 112 -2.89 17.27 -8.67
CA LYS A 112 -3.52 18.51 -9.12
C LYS A 112 -3.89 18.41 -10.61
N GLU A 113 -4.77 19.29 -11.08
CA GLU A 113 -5.19 19.33 -12.50
C GLU A 113 -4.00 19.51 -13.47
N ASN A 114 -2.97 20.26 -13.05
CA ASN A 114 -1.74 20.44 -13.82
C ASN A 114 -0.77 19.23 -13.77
N GLY A 115 -1.17 18.13 -13.12
CA GLY A 115 -0.37 16.92 -12.96
C GLY A 115 0.64 16.94 -11.82
N GLU A 116 0.77 18.06 -11.09
CA GLU A 116 1.67 18.15 -9.94
C GLU A 116 1.15 17.29 -8.76
N ILE A 117 2.07 16.63 -8.07
CA ILE A 117 1.77 15.87 -6.85
C ILE A 117 1.74 16.84 -5.67
N GLY A 118 0.62 16.90 -4.96
CA GLY A 118 0.49 17.50 -3.64
C GLY A 118 0.57 16.44 -2.54
N ILE A 119 1.09 16.84 -1.37
CA ILE A 119 1.14 16.02 -0.16
C ILE A 119 0.33 16.74 0.91
N ASP A 120 -0.50 16.00 1.64
CA ASP A 120 -1.32 16.52 2.73
C ASP A 120 -1.31 15.57 3.93
N VAL A 121 -1.75 16.05 5.09
CA VAL A 121 -1.98 15.19 6.25
C VAL A 121 -3.25 14.37 6.03
N ASN A 122 -3.18 13.07 6.34
CA ASN A 122 -4.37 12.24 6.41
C ASN A 122 -5.21 12.69 7.61
N GLU A 123 -6.40 13.23 7.38
CA GLU A 123 -7.31 13.67 8.46
C GLU A 123 -7.56 12.57 9.50
N LYS A 124 -7.64 11.30 9.08
CA LYS A 124 -7.82 10.14 9.97
C LYS A 124 -6.61 9.82 10.85
N ALA A 125 -5.47 10.47 10.62
CA ALA A 125 -4.27 10.32 11.43
C ALA A 125 -4.14 11.42 12.50
N ILE A 126 -4.90 12.52 12.40
CA ILE A 126 -4.89 13.59 13.39
C ILE A 126 -5.48 13.07 14.70
N GLY A 127 -4.72 13.20 15.79
CA GLY A 127 -5.09 12.65 17.11
C GLY A 127 -4.89 11.14 17.25
N GLU A 128 -4.54 10.44 16.17
CA GLU A 128 -4.40 8.98 16.13
C GLU A 128 -2.96 8.53 15.99
N CYS A 129 -2.15 9.28 15.22
CA CYS A 129 -0.71 9.06 15.12
C CYS A 129 -0.01 9.86 16.22
N PRO A 130 0.59 9.24 17.25
CA PRO A 130 1.24 9.97 18.33
C PRO A 130 2.50 10.72 17.88
N GLY A 131 3.05 10.34 16.72
CA GLY A 131 4.18 11.01 16.09
C GLY A 131 3.83 12.24 15.25
N LEU A 132 2.54 12.56 15.08
CA LEU A 132 2.04 13.67 14.29
C LEU A 132 1.59 14.81 15.21
N VAL A 133 2.22 15.98 15.09
CA VAL A 133 1.95 17.16 15.94
C VAL A 133 1.51 18.33 15.06
N MET A 134 0.24 18.73 15.20
CA MET A 134 -0.33 19.88 14.51
C MET A 134 0.17 21.18 15.17
N ASP A 135 1.21 21.79 14.61
CA ASP A 135 1.94 22.88 15.26
C ASP A 135 1.90 24.22 14.50
N GLY A 136 1.23 24.29 13.34
CA GLY A 136 1.15 25.53 12.56
C GLY A 136 2.30 25.72 11.56
N GLU A 137 3.26 24.80 11.46
CA GLU A 137 4.39 24.89 10.53
C GLU A 137 4.20 24.03 9.28
N PRO A 138 4.63 24.43 8.07
CA PRO A 138 4.50 23.60 6.88
C PRO A 138 5.11 22.20 7.05
N ILE A 139 4.54 21.18 6.38
CA ILE A 139 5.15 19.84 6.30
C ILE A 139 6.61 19.98 5.88
N ASP A 140 7.50 19.33 6.63
CA ASP A 140 8.93 19.33 6.36
C ASP A 140 9.23 19.01 4.89
N ARG A 141 10.09 19.83 4.27
CA ARG A 141 10.39 19.76 2.84
C ARG A 141 10.98 18.41 2.44
N GLU A 142 11.83 17.81 3.28
CA GLU A 142 12.44 16.50 3.02
C GLU A 142 11.37 15.40 3.03
N ILE A 143 10.40 15.47 3.96
CA ILE A 143 9.24 14.56 3.96
C ILE A 143 8.45 14.69 2.66
N VAL A 144 8.14 15.93 2.23
CA VAL A 144 7.39 16.17 1.00
C VAL A 144 8.15 15.63 -0.23
N GLU A 145 9.44 15.93 -0.36
CA GLU A 145 10.26 15.46 -1.48
C GLU A 145 10.36 13.92 -1.51
N ASN A 146 10.53 13.29 -0.36
CA ASN A 146 10.55 11.83 -0.24
C ASN A 146 9.20 11.21 -0.64
N LEU A 147 8.09 11.75 -0.15
CA LEU A 147 6.75 11.24 -0.49
C LEU A 147 6.39 11.48 -1.96
N LYS A 148 6.85 12.57 -2.57
CA LYS A 148 6.73 12.76 -4.03
C LYS A 148 7.46 11.64 -4.79
N ARG A 149 8.67 11.26 -4.40
CA ARG A 149 9.40 10.12 -5.00
C ARG A 149 8.63 8.81 -4.85
N VAL A 150 8.13 8.51 -3.66
CA VAL A 150 7.31 7.32 -3.40
C VAL A 150 6.02 7.34 -4.23
N THR A 151 5.43 8.52 -4.45
CA THR A 151 4.22 8.68 -5.28
C THR A 151 4.46 8.29 -6.73
N TYR A 152 5.60 8.68 -7.33
CA TYR A 152 5.92 8.29 -8.70
C TYR A 152 6.01 6.76 -8.83
N ALA A 153 6.73 6.09 -7.93
CA ALA A 153 6.81 4.63 -7.91
C ALA A 153 5.42 4.01 -7.72
N ARG A 154 4.66 4.46 -6.71
CA ARG A 154 3.32 3.94 -6.42
C ARG A 154 2.36 4.05 -7.61
N ARG A 155 2.39 5.17 -8.34
CA ARG A 155 1.52 5.36 -9.51
C ARG A 155 1.87 4.38 -10.63
N GLU A 156 3.15 4.13 -10.88
CA GLU A 156 3.57 3.12 -11.86
C GLU A 156 3.19 1.71 -11.39
N GLU A 157 3.35 1.40 -10.10
CA GLU A 157 2.95 0.09 -9.56
C GLU A 157 1.45 -0.16 -9.61
N LEU A 158 0.62 0.87 -9.37
CA LEU A 158 -0.82 0.75 -9.50
C LEU A 158 -1.26 0.52 -10.96
N LYS A 159 -0.57 1.11 -11.95
CA LYS A 159 -0.82 0.81 -13.36
C LYS A 159 -0.51 -0.66 -13.68
N LEU A 160 0.67 -1.14 -13.27
CA LEU A 160 1.10 -2.53 -13.48
C LEU A 160 0.20 -3.52 -12.72
N TRP A 161 -0.31 -3.11 -11.55
CA TRP A 161 -1.31 -3.88 -10.83
C TRP A 161 -2.61 -3.96 -11.61
N SER A 162 -3.11 -2.85 -12.15
CA SER A 162 -4.31 -2.85 -12.99
C SER A 162 -4.17 -3.71 -14.23
N GLU A 163 -3.02 -3.68 -14.90
CA GLU A 163 -2.73 -4.58 -16.02
C GLU A 163 -2.74 -6.05 -15.59
N THR A 164 -2.12 -6.37 -14.45
CA THR A 164 -2.10 -7.71 -13.87
C THR A 164 -3.52 -8.21 -13.54
N ILE A 165 -4.34 -7.36 -12.93
CA ILE A 165 -5.73 -7.70 -12.58
C ILE A 165 -6.61 -7.85 -13.82
N ASN A 166 -6.46 -6.99 -14.81
CA ASN A 166 -7.20 -7.11 -16.06
C ASN A 166 -6.90 -8.44 -16.77
N GLU A 167 -5.62 -8.84 -16.83
CA GLU A 167 -5.23 -10.13 -17.39
C GLU A 167 -5.80 -11.30 -16.58
N TRP A 168 -5.70 -11.25 -15.24
CA TRP A 168 -6.30 -12.26 -14.38
C TRP A 168 -7.81 -12.41 -14.61
N ASN A 169 -8.53 -11.28 -14.55
CA ASN A 169 -9.98 -11.22 -14.65
C ASN A 169 -10.48 -11.69 -16.02
N ILE A 170 -9.75 -11.42 -17.11
CA ILE A 170 -10.15 -11.82 -18.46
C ILE A 170 -9.80 -13.29 -18.75
N VAL A 171 -8.61 -13.74 -18.36
CA VAL A 171 -8.05 -15.01 -18.84
C VAL A 171 -8.31 -16.18 -17.88
N TYR A 172 -8.30 -15.92 -16.58
CA TYR A 172 -8.21 -16.97 -15.55
C TYR A 172 -9.43 -17.05 -14.63
N SER A 173 -10.07 -15.92 -14.30
CA SER A 173 -11.14 -15.86 -13.27
C SER A 173 -12.28 -16.87 -13.49
N LYS A 174 -12.68 -17.11 -14.74
CA LYS A 174 -13.74 -18.08 -15.11
C LYS A 174 -13.31 -19.54 -15.01
N LYS A 175 -12.00 -19.80 -14.95
CA LYS A 175 -11.41 -21.15 -14.99
C LYS A 175 -10.83 -21.56 -13.64
N VAL A 176 -10.52 -20.60 -12.79
CA VAL A 176 -9.80 -20.80 -11.53
C VAL A 176 -10.33 -19.86 -10.46
N SER A 177 -10.81 -20.42 -9.35
CA SER A 177 -11.34 -19.70 -8.20
C SER A 177 -10.48 -19.89 -6.95
N ASP A 178 -9.15 -19.87 -7.09
CA ASP A 178 -8.21 -20.24 -6.03
C ASP A 178 -7.20 -19.12 -5.78
N LEU A 179 -7.11 -18.69 -4.51
CA LEU A 179 -6.20 -17.63 -4.07
C LEU A 179 -4.73 -18.00 -4.26
N LYS A 180 -4.32 -19.25 -4.02
CA LYS A 180 -2.93 -19.68 -4.19
C LYS A 180 -2.51 -19.57 -5.65
N ILE A 181 -3.40 -19.94 -6.57
CA ILE A 181 -3.13 -19.79 -8.00
C ILE A 181 -3.02 -18.31 -8.38
N PHE A 182 -3.88 -17.45 -7.84
CA PHE A 182 -3.77 -16.00 -8.01
C PHE A 182 -2.43 -15.45 -7.48
N LEU A 183 -2.02 -15.84 -6.27
CA LEU A 183 -0.77 -15.39 -5.66
C LEU A 183 0.45 -15.81 -6.49
N LYS A 184 0.46 -17.05 -7.00
CA LYS A 184 1.52 -17.51 -7.91
C LYS A 184 1.57 -16.69 -9.18
N PHE A 185 0.42 -16.49 -9.84
CA PHE A 185 0.32 -15.64 -11.03
C PHE A 185 0.81 -14.21 -10.76
N GLY A 186 0.38 -13.61 -9.64
CA GLY A 186 0.79 -12.27 -9.23
C GLY A 186 2.31 -12.17 -9.01
N LEU A 187 2.93 -13.14 -8.34
CA LEU A 187 4.37 -13.16 -8.12
C LEU A 187 5.16 -13.32 -9.42
N ASP A 188 4.72 -14.19 -10.33
CA ASP A 188 5.35 -14.36 -11.65
C ASP A 188 5.31 -13.06 -12.47
N LYS A 189 4.21 -12.30 -12.37
CA LYS A 189 4.10 -10.95 -12.95
C LYS A 189 4.98 -9.94 -12.24
N ALA A 190 5.02 -9.98 -10.91
CA ALA A 190 5.81 -9.07 -10.10
C ALA A 190 7.30 -9.14 -10.43
N GLU A 191 7.85 -10.33 -10.66
CA GLU A 191 9.27 -10.50 -11.02
C GLU A 191 9.62 -9.83 -12.36
N LYS A 192 8.69 -9.83 -13.32
CA LYS A 192 8.87 -9.14 -14.61
C LYS A 192 8.77 -7.63 -14.43
N HIS A 193 7.70 -7.18 -13.79
CA HIS A 193 7.43 -5.78 -13.51
C HIS A 193 8.53 -5.13 -12.67
N MET A 194 9.06 -5.81 -11.65
CA MET A 194 10.20 -5.33 -10.86
C MET A 194 11.42 -5.05 -11.74
N LYS A 195 11.76 -5.93 -12.67
CA LYS A 195 12.90 -5.72 -13.59
C LYS A 195 12.71 -4.46 -14.44
N GLU A 196 11.48 -4.18 -14.87
CA GLU A 196 11.15 -2.95 -15.61
C GLU A 196 11.28 -1.71 -14.73
N LEU A 197 10.76 -1.75 -13.50
CA LEU A 197 10.88 -0.66 -12.55
C LEU A 197 12.33 -0.37 -12.13
N VAL A 198 13.16 -1.43 -11.99
CA VAL A 198 14.60 -1.30 -11.74
C VAL A 198 15.29 -0.61 -12.90
N LYS A 199 15.02 -1.03 -14.15
CA LYS A 199 15.58 -0.39 -15.36
C LYS A 199 15.21 1.09 -15.47
N LYS A 200 14.00 1.44 -15.03
CA LYS A 200 13.49 2.82 -14.99
C LYS A 200 13.99 3.63 -13.79
N GLY A 201 14.73 3.03 -12.85
CA GLY A 201 15.21 3.70 -11.63
C GLY A 201 14.11 4.08 -10.64
N ILE A 202 12.95 3.42 -10.70
CA ILE A 202 11.77 3.73 -9.88
C ILE A 202 11.42 2.62 -8.87
N TRP A 203 12.11 1.47 -8.92
CA TRP A 203 11.93 0.44 -7.92
C TRP A 203 12.39 0.90 -6.54
N ILE A 204 11.48 0.86 -5.58
CA ILE A 204 11.75 1.17 -4.18
C ILE A 204 11.77 -0.14 -3.39
N LYS A 205 12.86 -0.38 -2.65
CA LYS A 205 12.93 -1.45 -1.62
C LYS A 205 11.86 -1.23 -0.58
#